data_AF-A0A382T0W5-F1
#
_entry.id   AF-A0A382T0W5-F1
#
_cell.length_a   1.000
_cell.length_b   1.000
_cell.length_c   1.000
_cell.angle_alpha   90.00
_cell.angle_beta   90.00
_cell.angle_gamma   90.00
#
_symmetry.space_group_name_H-M   'P 1'
#
loop_
_entity.id
_entity.type
_entity.pdbx_description
1 polymer ?
#
loop_
_entity_poly.entity_id
_entity_poly.type
_entity_poly.pdbx_seq_one_letter_code
_entity_poly.pdbx_strand_id
1 'polypeptide(L)'
;CPCHISELIRVRSSVVRRDYQGMLPWIAVIAITTAAIALTGQIGWLAKFPKELTIPVDQWINLFMDWFIASFKWIFRSINWVLAWPLDSAQALLQWLPWPATTTLFCVIAYIASSWRLAAFTAFAMFYMVITGYWLPSMNTLGMVLVSIPLAIGIGFGMAVAAYKSRRINAIVQPTLDLMQTVPTFAYLIPILLLFGFGPVVGVVASAIYACPPMVRNMILGLQKVPPEVLESGLMSGSTRRQLFWWVRVPSALSNIMIGVNQTTMAALSMVIIAAIIGSSADIGWEVLSTMRKAQFGQSLLAGIV
;
A
#
# COMPACT_ATOMS: atom_id res chain seq x y z
N CYS A 1 54.89 5.77 38.03
CA CYS A 1 53.86 4.86 37.50
C CYS A 1 53.89 4.81 35.97
N PRO A 2 54.72 3.94 35.37
CA PRO A 2 54.89 3.85 33.91
C PRO A 2 53.82 2.99 33.19
N CYS A 3 53.01 2.20 33.92
CA CYS A 3 52.02 1.32 33.29
C CYS A 3 50.82 2.04 32.66
N HIS A 4 50.44 3.23 33.13
CA HIS A 4 49.25 3.92 32.61
C HIS A 4 49.50 4.62 31.26
N ILE A 5 50.75 4.97 30.98
CA ILE A 5 51.16 5.67 29.74
C ILE A 5 51.25 4.70 28.56
N SER A 6 51.69 3.46 28.79
CA SER A 6 51.81 2.46 27.73
C SER A 6 50.45 1.98 27.20
N GLU A 7 49.42 1.95 28.06
CA GLU A 7 48.05 1.60 27.67
C GLU A 7 47.39 2.71 26.85
N LEU A 8 47.56 3.98 27.23
CA LEU A 8 47.05 5.13 26.47
C LEU A 8 47.69 5.23 25.07
N ILE A 9 48.98 4.91 24.94
CA ILE A 9 49.68 4.86 23.64
C ILE A 9 49.16 3.71 22.77
N ARG A 10 48.85 2.54 23.37
CA ARG A 10 48.32 1.37 22.65
C ARG A 10 46.88 1.59 22.18
N VAL A 11 46.03 2.23 22.98
CA VAL A 11 44.66 2.59 22.57
C VAL A 11 44.69 3.66 21.47
N ARG A 12 45.47 4.73 21.63
CA ARG A 12 45.59 5.81 20.64
C ARG A 12 46.12 5.31 19.29
N SER A 13 47.11 4.41 19.29
CA SER A 13 47.62 3.82 18.04
C SER A 13 46.61 2.89 17.35
N SER A 14 45.78 2.15 18.10
CA SER A 14 44.74 1.28 17.53
C SER A 14 43.58 2.06 16.90
N VAL A 15 43.17 3.19 17.49
CA VAL A 15 42.13 4.07 16.95
C VAL A 15 42.61 4.77 15.68
N VAL A 16 43.82 5.33 15.71
CA VAL A 16 44.43 6.02 14.55
C VAL A 16 44.64 5.05 13.38
N ARG A 17 45.08 3.81 13.64
CA ARG A 17 45.27 2.79 12.57
C ARG A 17 43.95 2.33 11.95
N ARG A 18 42.83 2.43 12.66
CA ARG A 18 41.48 2.09 12.18
C ARG A 18 40.89 3.21 11.30
N ASP A 19 41.20 4.47 11.60
CA ASP A 19 40.82 5.63 10.75
C ASP A 19 41.48 5.61 9.37
N TYR A 20 42.79 5.28 9.30
CA TYR A 20 43.50 5.22 8.00
C TYR A 20 43.03 4.07 7.10
N GLN A 21 42.61 2.94 7.68
CA GLN A 21 42.04 1.81 6.92
C GLN A 21 40.68 2.14 6.30
N GLY A 22 39.90 3.03 6.93
CA GLY A 22 38.67 3.58 6.36
C GLY A 22 38.92 4.63 5.28
N MET A 23 39.99 5.44 5.39
CA MET A 23 40.32 6.51 4.42
C MET A 23 40.92 6.02 3.11
N LEU A 24 41.71 4.94 3.11
CA LEU A 24 42.33 4.38 1.89
C LEU A 24 41.35 4.09 0.74
N PRO A 25 40.19 3.42 0.95
CA PRO A 25 39.24 3.19 -0.13
C PRO A 25 38.63 4.49 -0.65
N TRP A 26 38.42 5.50 0.20
CA TRP A 26 37.90 6.81 -0.24
C TRP A 26 38.92 7.59 -1.07
N ILE A 27 40.21 7.56 -0.70
CA ILE A 27 41.27 8.18 -1.49
C ILE A 27 41.40 7.48 -2.85
N ALA A 28 41.28 6.15 -2.90
CA ALA A 28 41.26 5.40 -4.16
C ALA A 28 40.06 5.76 -5.04
N VAL A 29 38.85 5.87 -4.47
CA VAL A 29 37.64 6.32 -5.19
C VAL A 29 37.79 7.74 -5.70
N ILE A 30 38.33 8.66 -4.91
CA ILE A 30 38.57 10.06 -5.33
C ILE A 30 39.61 10.11 -6.45
N ALA A 31 40.69 9.33 -6.35
CA ALA A 31 41.72 9.26 -7.39
C ALA A 31 41.17 8.67 -8.70
N ILE A 32 40.35 7.62 -8.62
CA ILE A 32 39.71 6.99 -9.79
C ILE A 32 38.69 7.93 -10.43
N THR A 33 37.87 8.62 -9.63
CA THR A 33 36.86 9.55 -10.15
C THR A 33 37.49 10.79 -10.77
N THR A 34 38.52 11.37 -10.14
CA THR A 34 39.26 12.51 -10.71
C THR A 34 40.03 12.13 -11.97
N ALA A 35 40.64 10.95 -12.03
CA ALA A 35 41.24 10.41 -13.24
C ALA A 35 40.18 10.18 -14.35
N ALA A 36 39.02 9.61 -14.01
CA ALA A 36 37.93 9.42 -14.96
C ALA A 36 37.41 10.75 -15.52
N ILE A 37 37.26 11.79 -14.68
CA ILE A 37 36.85 13.15 -15.08
C ILE A 37 37.92 13.79 -15.99
N ALA A 38 39.20 13.68 -15.66
CA ALA A 38 40.29 14.22 -16.46
C ALA A 38 40.41 13.56 -17.84
N LEU A 39 40.07 12.27 -17.94
CA LEU A 39 40.12 11.48 -19.18
C LEU A 39 38.86 11.61 -20.04
N THR A 40 37.82 12.33 -19.59
CA THR A 40 36.57 12.52 -20.37
C THR A 40 36.80 13.24 -21.70
N GLY A 41 37.77 14.16 -21.77
CA GLY A 41 38.11 14.89 -22.99
C GLY A 41 38.88 14.06 -24.04
N GLN A 42 39.49 12.94 -23.65
CA GLN A 42 40.35 12.13 -24.53
C GLN A 42 39.69 10.80 -24.94
N ILE A 43 38.79 10.26 -24.10
CA ILE A 43 38.12 8.98 -24.33
C ILE A 43 36.62 9.22 -24.39
N GLY A 44 36.06 9.32 -25.60
CA GLY A 44 34.62 9.57 -25.82
C GLY A 44 33.69 8.52 -25.17
N TRP A 45 34.19 7.30 -24.96
CA TRP A 45 33.48 6.21 -24.28
C TRP A 45 33.37 6.41 -22.75
N LEU A 46 34.30 7.13 -22.12
CA LEU A 46 34.18 7.54 -20.70
C LEU A 46 33.19 8.70 -20.53
N ALA A 47 33.09 9.57 -21.53
CA ALA A 47 32.24 10.77 -21.48
C ALA A 47 30.79 10.53 -21.94
N LYS A 48 30.56 9.58 -22.85
CA LYS A 48 29.23 9.25 -23.38
C LYS A 48 28.84 7.85 -22.96
N PHE A 49 27.72 7.75 -22.23
CA PHE A 49 27.13 6.48 -21.84
C PHE A 49 27.02 5.53 -23.05
N PRO A 50 27.65 4.34 -23.01
CA PRO A 50 27.67 3.43 -24.15
C PRO A 50 26.30 2.77 -24.30
N LYS A 51 25.46 3.34 -25.17
CA LYS A 51 24.13 2.80 -25.50
C LYS A 51 24.19 1.39 -26.11
N GLU A 52 25.32 0.99 -26.67
CA GLU A 52 25.48 -0.35 -27.27
C GLU A 52 25.60 -1.48 -26.23
N LEU A 53 25.95 -1.16 -24.97
CA LEU A 53 25.96 -2.12 -23.86
C LEU A 53 24.60 -2.26 -23.16
N THR A 54 23.57 -1.52 -23.58
CA THR A 54 22.25 -1.66 -22.96
C THR A 54 21.58 -2.93 -23.48
N ILE A 55 21.38 -3.88 -22.57
CA ILE A 55 20.62 -5.10 -22.84
C ILE A 55 19.14 -4.70 -23.00
N PRO A 56 18.45 -5.10 -24.09
CA PRO A 56 17.06 -4.69 -24.36
C PRO A 56 16.05 -5.51 -23.54
N VAL A 57 16.13 -5.40 -22.21
CA VAL A 57 15.26 -6.13 -21.27
C VAL A 57 13.79 -5.72 -21.44
N ASP A 58 13.52 -4.50 -21.90
CA ASP A 58 12.20 -3.97 -22.21
C ASP A 58 11.46 -4.79 -23.27
N GLN A 59 12.16 -5.23 -24.33
CA GLN A 59 11.54 -6.05 -25.39
C GLN A 59 11.07 -7.40 -24.85
N TRP A 60 11.82 -7.97 -23.91
CA TRP A 60 11.54 -9.28 -23.31
C TRP A 60 10.34 -9.17 -22.37
N ILE A 61 10.28 -8.09 -21.59
CA ILE A 61 9.14 -7.77 -20.73
C ILE A 61 7.89 -7.54 -21.58
N ASN A 62 7.98 -6.77 -22.67
CA ASN A 62 6.85 -6.50 -23.55
C ASN A 62 6.33 -7.79 -24.20
N LEU A 63 7.21 -8.62 -24.76
CA LEU A 63 6.82 -9.90 -25.36
C LEU A 63 6.13 -10.83 -24.36
N PHE A 64 6.66 -10.91 -23.13
CA PHE A 64 6.01 -11.66 -22.05
C PHE A 64 4.65 -11.07 -21.68
N MET A 65 4.55 -9.75 -21.52
CA MET A 65 3.31 -9.08 -21.14
C MET A 65 2.24 -9.20 -22.22
N ASP A 66 2.59 -9.08 -23.49
CA ASP A 66 1.66 -9.25 -24.61
C ASP A 66 1.09 -10.67 -24.64
N TRP A 67 1.95 -11.69 -24.49
CA TRP A 67 1.51 -13.08 -24.35
C TRP A 67 0.62 -13.29 -23.11
N PHE A 68 1.00 -12.72 -21.97
CA PHE A 68 0.27 -12.86 -20.72
C PHE A 68 -1.11 -12.21 -20.80
N ILE A 69 -1.20 -11.00 -21.32
CA ILE A 69 -2.47 -10.30 -21.53
C ILE A 69 -3.33 -11.09 -22.51
N ALA A 70 -2.80 -11.52 -23.65
CA ALA A 70 -3.56 -12.32 -24.62
C ALA A 70 -4.15 -13.59 -24.00
N SER A 71 -3.41 -14.24 -23.11
CA SER A 71 -3.81 -15.50 -22.46
C SER A 71 -4.82 -15.31 -21.33
N PHE A 72 -4.65 -14.30 -20.48
CA PHE A 72 -5.41 -14.15 -19.23
C PHE A 72 -6.49 -13.06 -19.27
N LYS A 73 -6.54 -12.23 -20.32
CA LYS A 73 -7.50 -11.11 -20.42
C LYS A 73 -8.96 -11.52 -20.21
N TRP A 74 -9.36 -12.71 -20.64
CA TRP A 74 -10.73 -13.20 -20.42
C TRP A 74 -11.05 -13.40 -18.93
N ILE A 75 -10.11 -13.92 -18.13
CA ILE A 75 -10.26 -14.10 -16.68
C ILE A 75 -10.36 -12.74 -16.01
N PHE A 76 -9.42 -11.84 -16.29
CA PHE A 76 -9.39 -10.51 -15.68
C PHE A 76 -10.61 -9.66 -16.05
N ARG A 77 -11.11 -9.77 -17.28
CA ARG A 77 -12.38 -9.12 -17.67
C ARG A 77 -13.59 -9.72 -16.98
N SER A 78 -13.59 -11.03 -16.72
CA SER A 78 -14.65 -11.67 -15.94
C SER A 78 -14.65 -11.18 -14.49
N ILE A 79 -13.47 -11.09 -13.87
CA ILE A 79 -13.31 -10.53 -12.53
C ILE A 79 -13.71 -9.05 -12.52
N ASN A 80 -13.31 -8.27 -13.53
CA ASN A 80 -13.71 -6.87 -13.67
C ASN A 80 -15.23 -6.73 -13.65
N TRP A 81 -15.95 -7.53 -14.45
CA TRP A 81 -17.41 -7.50 -14.49
C TRP A 81 -18.04 -7.84 -13.13
N VAL A 82 -17.51 -8.84 -12.43
CA VAL A 82 -17.96 -9.20 -11.07
C VAL A 82 -17.71 -8.09 -10.06
N LEU A 83 -16.58 -7.37 -10.16
CA LEU A 83 -16.23 -6.26 -9.27
C LEU A 83 -16.95 -4.95 -9.65
N ALA A 84 -17.29 -4.77 -10.92
CA ALA A 84 -18.07 -3.62 -11.40
C ALA A 84 -19.46 -3.64 -10.79
N TRP A 85 -20.11 -4.81 -10.69
CA TRP A 85 -21.45 -4.92 -10.15
C TRP A 85 -21.64 -4.30 -8.73
N PRO A 86 -20.86 -4.68 -7.70
CA PRO A 86 -20.99 -4.07 -6.38
C PRO A 86 -20.49 -2.61 -6.36
N LEU A 87 -19.51 -2.26 -7.20
CA LEU A 87 -19.00 -0.89 -7.30
C LEU A 87 -20.04 0.07 -7.86
N ASP A 88 -20.58 -0.25 -9.03
CA ASP A 88 -21.61 0.53 -9.71
C ASP A 88 -22.87 0.60 -8.86
N SER A 89 -23.22 -0.50 -8.17
CA SER A 89 -24.35 -0.53 -7.23
C SER A 89 -24.12 0.40 -6.03
N ALA A 90 -22.92 0.39 -5.45
CA ALA A 90 -22.59 1.27 -4.33
C ALA A 90 -22.61 2.75 -4.74
N GLN A 91 -22.02 3.08 -5.89
CA GLN A 91 -22.03 4.44 -6.43
C GLN A 91 -23.44 4.89 -6.80
N ALA A 92 -24.21 4.04 -7.49
CA ALA A 92 -25.59 4.33 -7.85
C ALA A 92 -26.45 4.55 -6.60
N LEU A 93 -26.31 3.72 -5.56
CA LEU A 93 -27.02 3.91 -4.30
C LEU A 93 -26.67 5.25 -3.66
N LEU A 94 -25.39 5.56 -3.51
CA LEU A 94 -24.93 6.81 -2.89
C LEU A 94 -25.38 8.06 -3.65
N GLN A 95 -25.40 7.99 -4.98
CA GLN A 95 -25.83 9.11 -5.84
C GLN A 95 -27.35 9.21 -5.97
N TRP A 96 -28.07 8.10 -5.84
CA TRP A 96 -29.53 8.08 -5.88
C TRP A 96 -30.15 8.74 -4.64
N LEU A 97 -29.48 8.65 -3.49
CA LEU A 97 -29.92 9.35 -2.28
C LEU A 97 -29.67 10.87 -2.41
N PRO A 98 -30.67 11.73 -2.11
CA PRO A 98 -30.44 13.16 -1.98
C PRO A 98 -29.38 13.49 -0.91
N TRP A 99 -28.57 14.53 -1.15
CA TRP A 99 -27.47 14.91 -0.25
C TRP A 99 -27.88 15.13 1.22
N PRO A 100 -29.09 15.61 1.58
CA PRO A 100 -29.48 15.70 2.99
C PRO A 100 -29.67 14.31 3.61
N ALA A 101 -30.25 13.37 2.85
CA ALA A 101 -30.54 12.02 3.32
C ALA A 101 -29.25 11.23 3.58
N THR A 102 -28.28 11.30 2.66
CA THR A 102 -26.95 10.70 2.86
C THR A 102 -26.23 11.33 4.06
N THR A 103 -26.24 12.66 4.18
CA THR A 103 -25.59 13.36 5.30
C THR A 103 -26.18 12.92 6.63
N THR A 104 -27.51 12.90 6.76
CA THR A 104 -28.19 12.43 7.97
C THR A 104 -27.86 10.97 8.26
N LEU A 105 -27.85 10.10 7.24
CA LEU A 105 -27.49 8.69 7.40
C LEU A 105 -26.08 8.53 8.00
N PHE A 106 -25.08 9.20 7.44
CA PHE A 106 -23.71 9.13 7.96
C PHE A 106 -23.58 9.74 9.35
N CYS A 107 -24.29 10.85 9.65
CA CYS A 107 -24.31 11.43 10.99
C CYS A 107 -24.93 10.49 12.03
N VAL A 108 -26.01 9.78 11.70
CA VAL A 108 -26.63 8.79 12.59
C VAL A 108 -25.69 7.61 12.82
N ILE A 109 -25.05 7.10 11.76
CA ILE A 109 -24.04 6.03 11.88
C ILE A 109 -22.89 6.48 12.79
N ALA A 110 -22.37 7.69 12.58
CA ALA A 110 -21.32 8.28 13.39
C ALA A 110 -21.74 8.46 14.87
N TYR A 111 -22.98 8.87 15.12
CA TYR A 111 -23.53 9.00 16.46
C TYR A 111 -23.61 7.66 17.18
N ILE A 112 -24.12 6.62 16.51
CA ILE A 112 -24.25 5.26 17.06
C ILE A 112 -22.87 4.62 17.29
N ALA A 113 -21.90 4.88 16.42
CA ALA A 113 -20.59 4.24 16.49
C ALA A 113 -19.68 4.78 17.62
N SER A 114 -19.80 6.06 17.99
CA SER A 114 -18.90 6.66 18.97
C SER A 114 -19.54 7.69 19.87
N SER A 115 -19.89 8.88 19.34
CA SER A 115 -20.40 9.99 20.15
C SER A 115 -20.97 11.12 19.30
N TRP A 116 -21.67 12.06 19.93
CA TRP A 116 -22.18 13.27 19.29
C TRP A 116 -21.09 14.13 18.65
N ARG A 117 -19.86 14.12 19.20
CA ARG A 117 -18.72 14.87 18.65
C ARG A 117 -18.32 14.35 17.27
N LEU A 118 -18.36 13.02 17.09
CA LEU A 118 -18.09 12.40 15.79
C LEU A 118 -19.20 12.74 14.80
N ALA A 119 -20.47 12.68 15.20
CA ALA A 119 -21.60 13.04 14.35
C ALA A 119 -21.53 14.50 13.87
N ALA A 120 -21.15 15.43 14.76
CA ALA A 120 -20.96 16.84 14.41
C ALA A 120 -19.78 17.03 13.44
N PHE A 121 -18.66 16.33 13.66
CA PHE A 121 -17.53 16.34 12.73
C PHE A 121 -17.92 15.79 11.34
N THR A 122 -18.65 14.68 11.29
CA THR A 122 -19.16 14.10 10.05
C THR A 122 -20.13 15.05 9.35
N ALA A 123 -21.02 15.72 10.07
CA ALA A 123 -21.92 16.73 9.51
C ALA A 123 -21.14 17.87 8.86
N PHE A 124 -20.12 18.38 9.55
CA PHE A 124 -19.26 19.45 9.04
C PHE A 124 -18.49 19.02 7.79
N ALA A 125 -17.89 17.82 7.79
CA ALA A 125 -17.17 17.28 6.64
C ALA A 125 -18.09 17.06 5.41
N MET A 126 -19.30 16.52 5.65
CA MET A 126 -20.30 16.34 4.58
C MET A 126 -20.77 17.68 4.01
N PHE A 127 -21.02 18.66 4.88
CA PHE A 127 -21.43 20.00 4.47
C PHE A 127 -20.32 20.73 3.69
N TYR A 128 -19.06 20.53 4.07
CA TYR A 128 -17.90 21.06 3.33
C TYR A 128 -17.87 20.55 1.87
N MET A 129 -18.12 19.26 1.64
CA MET A 129 -18.20 18.69 0.28
C MET A 129 -19.32 19.30 -0.56
N VAL A 130 -20.45 19.66 0.06
CA VAL A 130 -21.57 20.34 -0.61
C VAL A 130 -21.19 21.78 -0.97
N ILE A 131 -20.63 22.55 -0.04
CA ILE A 131 -20.26 23.95 -0.27
C ILE A 131 -19.19 24.08 -1.37
N THR A 132 -18.23 23.17 -1.40
CA THR A 132 -17.12 23.19 -2.36
C THR A 132 -17.50 22.62 -3.73
N GLY A 133 -18.66 21.98 -3.86
CA GLY A 133 -19.13 21.39 -5.12
C GLY A 133 -18.50 20.02 -5.46
N TYR A 134 -17.72 19.42 -4.55
CA TYR A 134 -17.07 18.12 -4.76
C TYR A 134 -17.91 16.92 -4.32
N TRP A 135 -19.19 17.10 -4.03
CA TRP A 135 -20.10 16.05 -3.60
C TRP A 135 -20.06 14.78 -4.47
N LEU A 136 -20.22 14.92 -5.80
CA LEU A 136 -20.33 13.79 -6.71
C LEU A 136 -18.99 13.02 -6.83
N PRO A 137 -17.83 13.70 -7.04
CA PRO A 137 -16.53 13.04 -6.95
C PRO A 137 -16.29 12.32 -5.63
N SER A 138 -16.70 12.91 -4.50
CA SER A 138 -16.56 12.28 -3.19
C SER A 138 -17.39 11.02 -3.03
N MET A 139 -18.63 11.00 -3.52
CA MET A 139 -19.48 9.80 -3.48
C MET A 139 -18.90 8.66 -4.34
N ASN A 140 -18.26 8.99 -5.47
CA ASN A 140 -17.56 8.01 -6.31
C ASN A 140 -16.37 7.40 -5.57
N THR A 141 -15.56 8.24 -4.92
CA THR A 141 -14.45 7.79 -4.07
C THR A 141 -14.94 6.93 -2.91
N LEU A 142 -15.99 7.36 -2.22
CA LEU A 142 -16.58 6.63 -1.11
C LEU A 142 -17.08 5.25 -1.56
N GLY A 143 -17.75 5.16 -2.71
CA GLY A 143 -18.16 3.89 -3.32
C GLY A 143 -16.98 2.95 -3.61
N MET A 144 -15.89 3.47 -4.18
CA MET A 144 -14.67 2.67 -4.42
C MET A 144 -14.06 2.14 -3.12
N VAL A 145 -13.98 2.98 -2.10
CA VAL A 145 -13.42 2.63 -0.78
C VAL A 145 -14.29 1.59 -0.07
N LEU A 146 -15.62 1.73 -0.13
CA LEU A 146 -16.58 0.78 0.44
C LEU A 146 -16.45 -0.62 -0.15
N VAL A 147 -16.03 -0.75 -1.41
CA VAL A 147 -15.81 -2.06 -2.05
C VAL A 147 -14.38 -2.55 -1.85
N SER A 148 -13.39 -1.66 -1.96
CA SER A 148 -11.96 -2.00 -1.86
C SER A 148 -11.57 -2.50 -0.47
N ILE A 149 -12.02 -1.84 0.60
CA ILE A 149 -11.61 -2.19 1.97
C ILE A 149 -12.07 -3.60 2.35
N PRO A 150 -13.36 -3.99 2.22
CA PRO A 150 -13.79 -5.35 2.53
C PRO A 150 -13.09 -6.40 1.67
N LEU A 151 -12.83 -6.08 0.39
CA LEU A 151 -12.08 -6.97 -0.50
C LEU A 151 -10.65 -7.19 0.02
N ALA A 152 -9.95 -6.12 0.38
CA ALA A 152 -8.59 -6.17 0.94
C ALA A 152 -8.54 -6.92 2.28
N ILE A 153 -9.50 -6.65 3.16
CA ILE A 153 -9.60 -7.34 4.46
C ILE A 153 -9.87 -8.83 4.24
N GLY A 154 -10.80 -9.19 3.36
CA GLY A 154 -11.14 -10.58 3.07
C GLY A 154 -9.97 -11.36 2.49
N ILE A 155 -9.31 -10.81 1.47
CA ILE A 155 -8.11 -11.41 0.86
C ILE A 155 -6.97 -11.50 1.88
N GLY A 156 -6.69 -10.40 2.58
CA GLY A 156 -5.63 -10.33 3.59
C GLY A 156 -5.86 -11.29 4.75
N PHE A 157 -7.10 -11.41 5.22
CA PHE A 157 -7.49 -12.37 6.25
C PHE A 157 -7.24 -13.81 5.77
N GLY A 158 -7.72 -14.16 4.56
CA GLY A 158 -7.51 -15.48 3.97
C GLY A 158 -6.02 -15.85 3.83
N MET A 159 -5.23 -14.93 3.29
CA MET A 159 -3.77 -15.08 3.17
C MET A 159 -3.09 -15.25 4.53
N ALA A 160 -3.48 -14.47 5.54
CA ALA A 160 -2.93 -14.58 6.88
C ALA A 160 -3.26 -15.92 7.54
N VAL A 161 -4.49 -16.43 7.40
CA VAL A 161 -4.87 -17.76 7.91
C VAL A 161 -4.04 -18.85 7.24
N ALA A 162 -3.84 -18.77 5.92
CA ALA A 162 -3.06 -19.74 5.16
C ALA A 162 -1.58 -19.72 5.55
N ALA A 163 -0.98 -18.52 5.64
CA ALA A 163 0.39 -18.33 6.09
C ALA A 163 0.59 -18.81 7.53
N TYR A 164 -0.34 -18.49 8.43
CA TYR A 164 -0.26 -18.92 9.82
C TYR A 164 -0.29 -20.45 9.97
N LYS A 165 -1.09 -21.15 9.16
CA LYS A 165 -1.21 -22.62 9.22
C LYS A 165 -0.02 -23.36 8.59
N SER A 166 0.70 -22.75 7.66
CA SER A 166 1.78 -23.41 6.90
C SER A 166 3.04 -22.57 6.81
N ARG A 167 4.14 -23.10 7.36
CA ARG A 167 5.46 -22.45 7.27
C ARG A 167 5.91 -22.22 5.82
N ARG A 168 5.57 -23.12 4.90
CA ARG A 168 5.88 -22.98 3.47
C ARG A 168 5.12 -21.82 2.83
N ILE A 169 3.83 -21.69 3.14
CA ILE A 169 3.02 -20.57 2.65
C ILE A 169 3.55 -19.26 3.25
N ASN A 170 3.85 -19.22 4.55
CA ASN A 170 4.42 -18.04 5.19
C ASN A 170 5.75 -17.60 4.54
N ALA A 171 6.61 -18.54 4.17
CA ALA A 171 7.90 -18.25 3.51
C ALA A 171 7.74 -17.64 2.11
N ILE A 172 6.59 -17.85 1.43
CA ILE A 172 6.28 -17.24 0.13
C ILE A 172 5.52 -15.92 0.31
N VAL A 173 4.56 -15.89 1.24
CA VAL A 173 3.72 -14.73 1.49
C VAL A 173 4.55 -13.55 1.97
N GLN A 174 5.46 -13.73 2.95
CA GLN A 174 6.22 -12.61 3.50
C GLN A 174 7.03 -11.82 2.44
N PRO A 175 7.88 -12.47 1.61
CA PRO A 175 8.55 -11.78 0.51
C PRO A 175 7.60 -11.12 -0.48
N THR A 176 6.45 -11.74 -0.75
CA THR A 176 5.44 -11.17 -1.66
C THR A 176 4.88 -9.86 -1.10
N LEU A 177 4.56 -9.82 0.19
CA LEU A 177 4.10 -8.60 0.86
C LEU A 177 5.18 -7.52 0.85
N ASP A 178 6.45 -7.90 0.99
CA ASP A 178 7.58 -6.98 0.92
C ASP A 178 7.73 -6.39 -0.49
N LEU A 179 7.58 -7.21 -1.54
CA LEU A 179 7.56 -6.74 -2.93
C LEU A 179 6.40 -5.79 -3.20
N MET A 180 5.19 -6.09 -2.72
CA MET A 180 4.01 -5.24 -2.90
C MET A 180 4.20 -3.84 -2.29
N GLN A 181 5.04 -3.69 -1.26
CA GLN A 181 5.30 -2.41 -0.60
C GLN A 181 6.55 -1.68 -1.11
N THR A 182 7.51 -2.39 -1.69
CA THR A 182 8.79 -1.83 -2.13
C THR A 182 8.81 -1.50 -3.63
N VAL A 183 8.02 -2.21 -4.44
CA VAL A 183 7.88 -1.88 -5.87
C VAL A 183 7.08 -0.59 -6.02
N PRO A 184 7.56 0.40 -6.79
CA PRO A 184 6.84 1.63 -7.04
C PRO A 184 5.44 1.35 -7.61
N THR A 185 4.43 1.95 -7.00
CA THR A 185 3.01 1.73 -7.32
C THR A 185 2.70 1.87 -8.81
N PHE A 186 3.29 2.88 -9.47
CA PHE A 186 3.08 3.13 -10.90
C PHE A 186 3.56 1.99 -11.80
N ALA A 187 4.59 1.24 -11.39
CA ALA A 187 5.16 0.16 -12.19
C ALA A 187 4.18 -0.99 -12.39
N TYR A 188 3.44 -1.39 -11.34
CA TYR A 188 2.46 -2.47 -11.44
C TYR A 188 1.06 -2.00 -11.87
N LEU A 189 0.78 -0.69 -11.83
CA LEU A 189 -0.51 -0.15 -12.26
C LEU A 189 -0.74 -0.31 -13.77
N ILE A 190 0.32 -0.23 -14.58
CA ILE A 190 0.25 -0.41 -16.04
C ILE A 190 -0.24 -1.83 -16.40
N PRO A 191 0.36 -2.93 -15.92
CA PRO A 191 -0.19 -4.27 -16.11
C PRO A 191 -1.64 -4.42 -15.65
N ILE A 192 -2.01 -3.87 -14.47
CA ILE A 192 -3.38 -3.96 -13.97
C ILE A 192 -4.34 -3.27 -14.95
N LEU A 193 -4.01 -2.07 -15.43
CA LEU A 193 -4.81 -1.34 -16.40
C LEU A 193 -4.98 -2.13 -17.71
N LEU A 194 -3.92 -2.76 -18.21
CA LEU A 194 -3.98 -3.55 -19.45
C LEU A 194 -4.86 -4.81 -19.30
N LEU A 195 -4.88 -5.42 -18.11
CA LEU A 195 -5.66 -6.62 -17.82
C LEU A 195 -7.13 -6.31 -17.52
N PHE A 196 -7.39 -5.30 -16.69
CA PHE A 196 -8.74 -4.93 -16.23
C PHE A 196 -9.43 -3.89 -17.14
N GLY A 197 -8.70 -3.20 -18.00
CA GLY A 197 -9.21 -2.10 -18.83
C GLY A 197 -9.26 -0.77 -18.06
N PHE A 198 -9.76 0.29 -18.70
CA PHE A 198 -9.98 1.58 -18.04
C PHE A 198 -11.25 1.56 -17.19
N GLY A 199 -11.23 2.25 -16.04
CA GLY A 199 -12.40 2.42 -15.18
C GLY A 199 -12.10 2.38 -13.68
N PRO A 200 -13.10 2.70 -12.84
CA PRO A 200 -12.96 2.79 -11.39
C PRO A 200 -12.66 1.43 -10.72
N VAL A 201 -12.98 0.31 -11.39
CA VAL A 201 -12.64 -1.05 -10.93
C VAL A 201 -11.12 -1.23 -10.80
N VAL A 202 -10.32 -0.60 -11.67
CA VAL A 202 -8.85 -0.63 -11.55
C VAL A 202 -8.40 -0.01 -10.23
N GLY A 203 -9.04 1.10 -9.84
CA GLY A 203 -8.78 1.77 -8.57
C GLY A 203 -9.09 0.88 -7.37
N VAL A 204 -10.22 0.18 -7.41
CA VAL A 204 -10.61 -0.80 -6.38
C VAL A 204 -9.58 -1.92 -6.27
N VAL A 205 -9.18 -2.53 -7.39
CA VAL A 205 -8.22 -3.64 -7.40
C VAL A 205 -6.85 -3.19 -6.92
N ALA A 206 -6.34 -2.06 -7.43
CA ALA A 206 -5.04 -1.54 -7.04
C ALA A 206 -5.00 -1.13 -5.57
N SER A 207 -6.07 -0.48 -5.07
CA SER A 207 -6.24 -0.16 -3.66
C SER A 207 -6.26 -1.42 -2.79
N ALA A 208 -7.01 -2.46 -3.20
CA ALA A 208 -7.07 -3.70 -2.44
C ALA A 208 -5.71 -4.42 -2.37
N ILE A 209 -4.99 -4.49 -3.49
CA ILE A 209 -3.63 -5.06 -3.56
C ILE A 209 -2.71 -4.30 -2.61
N TYR A 210 -2.67 -2.98 -2.69
CA TYR A 210 -1.79 -2.15 -1.86
C TYR A 210 -2.13 -2.22 -0.36
N ALA A 211 -3.42 -2.37 -0.03
CA ALA A 211 -3.91 -2.42 1.34
C ALA A 211 -3.83 -3.82 1.99
N CYS A 212 -3.65 -4.90 1.21
CA CYS A 212 -3.54 -6.26 1.74
C CYS A 212 -2.35 -6.49 2.71
N PRO A 213 -1.12 -6.04 2.43
CA PRO A 213 0.04 -6.29 3.29
C PRO A 213 -0.11 -5.92 4.77
N PRO A 214 -0.58 -4.72 5.16
CA PRO A 214 -0.77 -4.40 6.58
C PRO A 214 -1.81 -5.31 7.24
N MET A 215 -2.87 -5.73 6.55
CA MET A 215 -3.83 -6.69 7.10
C MET A 215 -3.15 -8.02 7.42
N VAL A 216 -2.42 -8.58 6.45
CA VAL A 216 -1.81 -9.90 6.57
C VAL A 216 -0.79 -9.93 7.70
N ARG A 217 0.10 -8.92 7.75
CA ARG A 217 1.16 -8.87 8.77
C ARG A 217 0.60 -8.71 10.18
N ASN A 218 -0.32 -7.77 10.39
CA ASN A 218 -0.90 -7.55 11.71
C ASN A 218 -1.69 -8.77 12.20
N MET A 219 -2.39 -9.45 11.30
CA MET A 219 -3.11 -10.67 11.66
C MET A 219 -2.17 -11.83 12.00
N ILE A 220 -1.11 -12.07 11.23
CA ILE A 220 -0.12 -13.11 11.55
C ILE A 220 0.50 -12.83 12.93
N LEU A 221 0.94 -11.60 13.18
CA LEU A 221 1.47 -11.18 14.47
C LEU A 221 0.45 -11.37 15.59
N GLY A 222 -0.81 -11.02 15.33
CA GLY A 222 -1.91 -11.19 16.29
C GLY A 222 -2.12 -12.64 16.67
N LEU A 223 -2.20 -13.53 15.69
CA LEU A 223 -2.40 -14.97 15.91
C LEU A 223 -1.20 -15.65 16.60
N GLN A 224 0.01 -15.12 16.41
CA GLN A 224 1.23 -15.61 17.06
C GLN A 224 1.38 -15.12 18.50
N LYS A 225 0.88 -13.91 18.82
CA LYS A 225 0.97 -13.30 20.15
C LYS A 225 -0.06 -13.81 21.15
N VAL A 226 -0.96 -14.72 20.76
CA VAL A 226 -1.95 -15.28 21.69
C VAL A 226 -1.23 -16.12 22.77
N PRO A 227 -1.43 -15.83 24.07
CA PRO A 227 -0.74 -16.54 25.14
C PRO A 227 -1.03 -18.04 25.13
N PRO A 228 -0.03 -18.90 25.42
CA PRO A 228 -0.22 -20.34 25.43
C PRO A 228 -1.26 -20.81 26.46
N GLU A 229 -1.39 -20.12 27.59
CA GLU A 229 -2.33 -20.47 28.67
C GLU A 229 -3.78 -20.40 28.20
N VAL A 230 -4.11 -19.44 27.33
CA VAL A 230 -5.43 -19.28 26.71
C VAL A 230 -5.71 -20.46 25.77
N LEU A 231 -4.69 -20.93 25.06
CA LEU A 231 -4.81 -22.05 24.13
C LEU A 231 -4.93 -23.39 24.87
N GLU A 232 -4.16 -23.58 25.93
CA GLU A 232 -4.22 -24.76 26.79
C GLU A 232 -5.58 -24.85 27.50
N SER A 233 -6.12 -23.74 27.99
CA SER A 233 -7.46 -23.68 28.58
C SER A 233 -8.55 -24.11 27.58
N GLY A 234 -8.44 -23.66 26.32
CA GLY A 234 -9.35 -24.07 25.25
C GLY A 234 -9.26 -25.57 24.91
N LEU A 235 -8.05 -26.13 24.96
CA LEU A 235 -7.82 -27.57 24.78
C LEU A 235 -8.38 -28.40 25.94
N MET A 236 -8.19 -27.96 27.18
CA MET A 236 -8.75 -28.62 28.38
C MET A 236 -10.28 -28.58 28.39
N SER A 237 -10.88 -27.57 27.73
CA SER A 237 -12.33 -27.47 27.52
C SER A 237 -12.86 -28.39 26.41
N GLY A 238 -12.02 -29.23 25.79
CA GLY A 238 -12.42 -30.18 24.74
C GLY A 238 -12.55 -29.58 23.34
N SER A 239 -11.98 -28.40 23.08
CA SER A 239 -12.08 -27.74 21.77
C SER A 239 -11.32 -28.51 20.68
N THR A 240 -11.99 -28.83 19.57
CA THR A 240 -11.34 -29.33 18.35
C THR A 240 -10.39 -28.28 17.76
N ARG A 241 -9.43 -28.68 16.90
CA ARG A 241 -8.49 -27.74 16.25
C ARG A 241 -9.18 -26.58 15.51
N ARG A 242 -10.34 -26.83 14.90
CA ARG A 242 -11.13 -25.80 14.19
C ARG A 242 -11.79 -24.85 15.18
N GLN A 243 -12.37 -25.36 16.27
CA GLN A 243 -12.97 -24.55 17.34
C GLN A 243 -11.91 -23.73 18.07
N LEU A 244 -10.76 -24.33 18.41
CA LEU A 244 -9.64 -23.63 19.04
C LEU A 244 -9.16 -22.45 18.18
N PHE A 245 -9.09 -22.62 16.86
CA PHE A 245 -8.70 -21.52 15.98
C PHE A 245 -9.76 -20.41 15.92
N TRP A 246 -11.02 -20.75 15.60
CA TRP A 246 -12.06 -19.77 15.31
C TRP A 246 -12.71 -19.15 16.54
N TRP A 247 -12.78 -19.88 17.66
CA TRP A 247 -13.49 -19.45 18.87
C TRP A 247 -12.57 -19.05 20.01
N VAL A 248 -11.31 -19.48 20.00
CA VAL A 248 -10.33 -19.08 21.02
C VAL A 248 -9.31 -18.13 20.40
N ARG A 249 -8.52 -18.60 19.44
CA ARG A 249 -7.36 -17.85 18.93
C ARG A 249 -7.74 -16.58 18.17
N VAL A 250 -8.70 -16.65 17.23
CA VAL A 250 -9.13 -15.46 16.46
C VAL A 250 -9.73 -14.39 17.38
N PRO A 251 -10.68 -14.71 18.29
CA PRO A 251 -11.18 -13.77 19.29
C PRO A 251 -10.10 -13.16 20.17
N SER A 252 -9.15 -13.96 20.67
CA SER A 252 -8.03 -13.44 21.48
C SER A 252 -7.09 -12.52 20.69
N ALA A 253 -7.01 -12.67 19.37
CA ALA A 253 -6.19 -11.84 18.50
C ALA A 253 -6.92 -10.59 17.95
N LEU A 254 -8.19 -10.37 18.32
CA LEU A 254 -9.04 -9.32 17.71
C LEU A 254 -8.42 -7.93 17.77
N SER A 255 -7.74 -7.57 18.87
CA SER A 255 -7.08 -6.27 18.99
C SER A 255 -6.07 -6.02 17.86
N ASN A 256 -5.21 -7.01 17.57
CA ASN A 256 -4.23 -6.92 16.48
C ASN A 256 -4.90 -7.01 15.10
N ILE A 257 -5.97 -7.78 14.95
CA ILE A 257 -6.75 -7.84 13.71
C ILE A 257 -7.37 -6.46 13.42
N MET A 258 -7.91 -5.78 14.43
CA MET A 258 -8.49 -4.44 14.29
C MET A 258 -7.44 -3.37 13.99
N ILE A 259 -6.21 -3.50 14.51
CA ILE A 259 -5.08 -2.68 14.07
C ILE A 259 -4.82 -2.90 12.57
N GLY A 260 -4.81 -4.16 12.12
CA GLY A 260 -4.69 -4.51 10.70
C GLY A 260 -5.78 -3.87 9.84
N VAL A 261 -7.04 -3.97 10.26
CA VAL A 261 -8.18 -3.35 9.58
C VAL A 261 -8.00 -1.83 9.48
N ASN A 262 -7.63 -1.16 10.57
CA ASN A 262 -7.40 0.28 10.56
C ASN A 262 -6.28 0.69 9.58
N GLN A 263 -5.15 -0.02 9.59
CA GLN A 263 -4.04 0.24 8.67
C GLN A 263 -4.42 -0.04 7.21
N THR A 264 -5.26 -1.05 6.98
CA THR A 264 -5.79 -1.38 5.65
C THR A 264 -6.70 -0.27 5.14
N THR A 265 -7.58 0.27 5.99
CA THR A 265 -8.43 1.42 5.66
C THR A 265 -7.61 2.64 5.27
N MET A 266 -6.59 2.98 6.09
CA MET A 266 -5.71 4.12 5.81
C MET A 266 -4.94 3.94 4.49
N ALA A 267 -4.37 2.75 4.27
CA ALA A 267 -3.65 2.44 3.03
C ALA A 267 -4.55 2.47 1.79
N ALA A 268 -5.78 1.94 1.92
CA ALA A 268 -6.76 1.93 0.84
C ALA A 268 -7.16 3.35 0.43
N LEU A 269 -7.44 4.23 1.40
CA LEU A 269 -7.77 5.64 1.16
C LEU A 269 -6.65 6.37 0.41
N SER A 270 -5.40 6.23 0.86
CA SER A 270 -4.25 6.83 0.18
C SER A 270 -4.08 6.30 -1.25
N MET A 271 -4.28 5.00 -1.45
CA MET A 271 -4.08 4.37 -2.74
C MET A 271 -5.19 4.70 -3.75
N VAL A 272 -6.43 4.89 -3.31
CA VAL A 272 -7.53 5.30 -4.22
C VAL A 272 -7.22 6.62 -4.92
N ILE A 273 -6.60 7.58 -4.22
CA ILE A 273 -6.18 8.86 -4.81
C ILE A 273 -5.08 8.65 -5.86
N ILE A 274 -4.09 7.78 -5.59
CA ILE A 274 -3.02 7.48 -6.56
C ILE A 274 -3.60 6.77 -7.78
N ALA A 275 -4.55 5.84 -7.57
CA ALA A 275 -5.15 5.07 -8.66
C ALA A 275 -6.04 5.91 -9.57
N ALA A 276 -6.62 7.00 -9.06
CA ALA A 276 -7.36 7.99 -9.85
C ALA A 276 -6.52 8.66 -10.95
N ILE A 277 -5.18 8.67 -10.82
CA ILE A 277 -4.29 9.22 -11.85
C ILE A 277 -4.45 8.48 -13.19
N ILE A 278 -4.81 7.19 -13.14
CA ILE A 278 -4.72 6.28 -14.29
C ILE A 278 -6.09 5.68 -14.64
N GLY A 279 -6.93 5.37 -13.65
CA GLY A 279 -8.10 4.51 -13.85
C GLY A 279 -9.45 5.22 -13.97
N SER A 280 -9.65 6.37 -13.33
CA SER A 280 -10.98 7.00 -13.21
C SER A 280 -10.86 8.52 -13.27
N SER A 281 -11.80 9.15 -13.97
CA SER A 281 -11.82 10.60 -14.20
C SER A 281 -12.92 11.32 -13.41
N ALA A 282 -13.67 10.59 -12.58
CA ALA A 282 -14.89 11.09 -11.95
C ALA A 282 -14.82 11.10 -10.41
N ASP A 283 -13.64 10.90 -9.84
CA ASP A 283 -13.43 10.80 -8.39
C ASP A 283 -12.61 11.98 -7.86
N ILE A 284 -12.52 12.11 -6.53
CA ILE A 284 -11.82 13.24 -5.92
C ILE A 284 -10.32 13.25 -6.24
N GLY A 285 -9.72 12.07 -6.43
CA GLY A 285 -8.30 11.95 -6.75
C GLY A 285 -7.98 12.56 -8.12
N TRP A 286 -8.86 12.38 -9.10
CA TRP A 286 -8.73 13.03 -10.40
C TRP A 286 -8.87 14.55 -10.29
N GLU A 287 -9.78 15.06 -9.47
CA GLU A 287 -9.96 16.50 -9.29
C GLU A 287 -8.73 17.16 -8.67
N VAL A 288 -8.15 16.55 -7.62
CA VAL A 288 -6.88 17.01 -7.02
C VAL A 288 -5.77 17.04 -8.07
N LEU A 289 -5.63 15.97 -8.85
CA LEU A 289 -4.59 15.89 -9.89
C LEU A 289 -4.83 16.92 -11.01
N SER A 290 -6.07 17.08 -11.47
CA SER A 290 -6.40 17.94 -12.61
C SER A 290 -6.14 19.42 -12.27
N THR A 291 -6.53 19.84 -11.07
CA THR A 291 -6.34 21.20 -10.57
C THR A 291 -4.87 21.49 -10.28
N MET A 292 -4.13 20.51 -9.73
CA MET A 292 -2.67 20.62 -9.53
C MET A 292 -1.93 20.79 -10.86
N ARG A 293 -2.26 19.97 -11.89
CA ARG A 293 -1.65 20.09 -13.23
C ARG A 293 -1.95 21.43 -13.91
N LYS A 294 -3.10 22.03 -13.62
CA LYS A 294 -3.48 23.37 -14.10
C LYS A 294 -2.86 24.51 -13.27
N ALA A 295 -2.05 24.21 -12.26
CA ALA A 295 -1.49 25.16 -11.30
C ALA A 295 -2.57 26.00 -10.56
N GLN A 296 -3.78 25.44 -10.37
CA GLN A 296 -4.88 26.08 -9.66
C GLN A 296 -4.78 25.80 -8.16
N PHE A 297 -3.90 26.53 -7.47
CA PHE A 297 -3.57 26.29 -6.05
C PHE A 297 -4.81 26.21 -5.14
N GLY A 298 -5.72 27.18 -5.24
CA GLY A 298 -6.93 27.22 -4.40
C GLY A 298 -7.85 26.01 -4.61
N GLN A 299 -8.10 25.62 -5.86
CA GLN A 299 -8.97 24.48 -6.18
C GLN A 299 -8.32 23.15 -5.76
N SER A 300 -7.00 23.02 -5.94
CA SER A 300 -6.24 21.85 -5.51
C SER A 300 -6.25 21.68 -3.99
N LEU A 301 -6.14 22.78 -3.24
CA LEU A 301 -6.24 22.74 -1.78
C LEU A 301 -7.66 22.37 -1.33
N LEU A 302 -8.71 22.92 -1.96
CA LEU A 302 -10.09 22.58 -1.63
C LEU A 302 -10.39 21.10 -1.90
N ALA A 303 -9.98 20.58 -3.06
CA ALA A 303 -10.17 19.18 -3.40
C ALA A 303 -9.34 18.24 -2.49
N GLY A 304 -8.18 18.68 -2.01
CA GLY A 304 -7.32 17.88 -1.13
C GLY A 304 -7.76 17.85 0.34
N ILE A 305 -8.62 18.78 0.78
CA ILE A 305 -9.20 18.79 2.14
C ILE A 305 -10.41 17.84 2.24
N VAL A 306 -11.06 17.54 1.11
CA VAL A 306 -12.17 16.57 0.99
C VAL A 306 -11.68 15.15 1.27
#